data_AF-A0A6A0AGY7-F1
#
_entry.id   AF-A0A6A0AGY7-F1
#
_cell.length_a   1.000
_cell.length_b   1.000
_cell.length_c   1.000
_cell.angle_alpha   90.00
_cell.angle_beta   90.00
_cell.angle_gamma   90.00
#
_symmetry.space_group_name_H-M   'P 1'
#
loop_
_entity.id
_entity.type
_entity.pdbx_description
1 polymer ?
#
loop_
_entity_poly.entity_id
_entity_poly.type
_entity_poly.pdbx_seq_one_letter_code
_entity_poly.pdbx_strand_id
1 'polypeptide(L)'
;MGHALGIAMMFTNDMIRMLKSSPIPQQWWFYWWRCQASAYIVRPNRRTLVAIEHARNLTLSVADRHALSSGSWVSVYMRRGDKAKERPLMLTDPQPFLDLATRMLNSYPGKVSPRILLATEDVDVHRYFITQSVVPVYSTNVTRFPANTSYSPMDHAQRIGPHVEFINALLSLELSFSGNGFVMAMTAAAMLDPFVNGTDDLATLQGLT
;
A
#
# COMPACT_ATOMS: atom_id res chain seq x y z
N MET A 1 -24.87 21.12 -29.12
CA MET A 1 -23.57 21.22 -28.40
C MET A 1 -23.63 22.01 -27.08
N GLY A 2 -24.59 22.92 -26.84
CA GLY A 2 -24.67 23.70 -25.58
C GLY A 2 -25.08 22.92 -24.31
N HIS A 3 -25.81 21.81 -24.42
CA HIS A 3 -26.29 21.04 -23.26
C HIS A 3 -25.19 20.23 -22.55
N ALA A 4 -24.20 19.71 -23.29
CA ALA A 4 -23.12 18.89 -22.72
C ALA A 4 -22.13 19.73 -21.88
N LEU A 5 -21.86 20.97 -22.31
CA LEU A 5 -21.02 21.93 -21.58
C LEU A 5 -21.67 22.39 -20.27
N GLY A 6 -22.99 22.63 -20.27
CA GLY A 6 -23.73 22.99 -19.06
C GLY A 6 -23.76 21.88 -18.02
N ILE A 7 -23.95 20.62 -18.46
CA ILE A 7 -23.94 19.45 -17.58
C ILE A 7 -22.53 19.22 -16.99
N ALA A 8 -21.48 19.29 -17.81
CA ALA A 8 -20.10 19.15 -17.33
C ALA A 8 -19.71 20.23 -16.31
N MET A 9 -20.11 21.50 -16.52
CA MET A 9 -19.85 22.58 -15.57
C MET A 9 -20.63 22.43 -14.26
N MET A 10 -21.88 21.96 -14.34
CA MET A 10 -22.72 21.75 -13.16
C MET A 10 -22.16 20.62 -12.27
N PHE A 11 -21.77 19.48 -12.86
CA PHE A 11 -21.07 18.42 -12.13
C PHE A 11 -19.75 18.89 -11.52
N THR A 12 -19.00 19.76 -12.21
CA THR A 12 -17.74 20.29 -11.70
C THR A 12 -17.94 21.19 -10.48
N ASN A 13 -18.96 22.05 -10.48
CA ASN A 13 -19.25 22.94 -9.37
C ASN A 13 -19.73 22.21 -8.11
N ASP A 14 -20.58 21.19 -8.28
CA ASP A 14 -21.05 20.38 -7.16
C ASP A 14 -19.93 19.52 -6.56
N MET A 15 -19.05 18.95 -7.39
CA MET A 15 -17.86 18.24 -6.91
C MET A 15 -16.91 19.16 -6.15
N ILE A 16 -16.66 20.39 -6.65
CA ILE A 16 -15.82 21.37 -5.95
C ILE A 16 -16.45 21.75 -4.61
N ARG A 17 -17.76 21.96 -4.54
CA ARG A 17 -18.46 22.27 -3.27
C ARG A 17 -18.36 21.11 -2.28
N MET A 18 -18.60 19.88 -2.73
CA MET A 18 -18.46 18.68 -1.93
C MET A 18 -17.03 18.54 -1.37
N LEU A 19 -16.01 18.71 -2.21
CA LEU A 19 -14.61 18.62 -1.80
C LEU A 19 -14.22 19.74 -0.81
N LYS A 20 -14.71 20.98 -1.02
CA LYS A 20 -14.52 22.08 -0.07
C LYS A 20 -15.17 21.83 1.28
N SER A 21 -16.29 21.10 1.32
CA SER A 21 -16.94 20.68 2.56
C SER A 21 -16.37 19.38 3.16
N SER A 22 -15.43 18.73 2.48
CA SER A 22 -14.85 17.48 2.93
C SER A 22 -13.69 17.72 3.90
N PRO A 23 -13.39 16.77 4.81
CA PRO A 23 -12.19 16.83 5.65
C PRO A 23 -10.90 16.51 4.87
N ILE A 24 -10.96 16.34 3.55
CA ILE A 24 -9.83 15.97 2.71
C ILE A 24 -9.07 17.25 2.35
N PRO A 25 -7.77 17.37 2.70
CA PRO A 25 -7.01 18.57 2.38
C PRO A 25 -6.91 18.76 0.86
N GLN A 26 -6.92 20.01 0.40
CA GLN A 26 -7.04 20.35 -1.03
C GLN A 26 -5.96 19.71 -1.90
N GLN A 27 -4.73 19.61 -1.40
CA GLN A 27 -3.60 18.96 -2.07
C GLN A 27 -3.81 17.46 -2.33
N TRP A 28 -4.79 16.82 -1.67
CA TRP A 28 -5.13 15.42 -1.85
C TRP A 28 -6.33 15.18 -2.78
N TRP A 29 -7.05 16.22 -3.20
CA TRP A 29 -8.26 16.06 -4.02
C TRP A 29 -8.01 15.30 -5.33
N PHE A 30 -6.88 15.55 -5.97
CA PHE A 30 -6.47 14.82 -7.18
C PHE A 30 -6.34 13.31 -6.92
N TYR A 31 -5.66 12.93 -5.83
CA TYR A 31 -5.49 11.52 -5.46
C TYR A 31 -6.83 10.90 -5.05
N TRP A 32 -7.65 11.62 -4.29
CA TRP A 32 -8.98 11.15 -3.91
C TRP A 32 -9.84 10.84 -5.14
N TRP A 33 -9.87 11.71 -6.14
CA TRP A 33 -10.61 11.47 -7.37
C TRP A 33 -10.12 10.23 -8.11
N ARG A 34 -8.80 10.05 -8.21
CA ARG A 34 -8.20 8.83 -8.79
C ARG A 34 -8.58 7.57 -8.01
N CYS A 35 -8.71 7.66 -6.69
CA CYS A 35 -9.17 6.55 -5.87
C CYS A 35 -10.63 6.18 -6.19
N GLN A 36 -11.53 7.17 -6.37
CA GLN A 36 -12.92 6.89 -6.73
C GLN A 36 -13.03 6.17 -8.08
N ALA A 37 -12.31 6.66 -9.10
CA ALA A 37 -12.27 6.01 -10.42
C ALA A 37 -11.68 4.59 -10.35
N SER A 38 -10.55 4.43 -9.65
CA SER A 38 -9.91 3.12 -9.46
C SER A 38 -10.85 2.14 -8.76
N ALA A 39 -11.48 2.54 -7.66
CA ALA A 39 -12.40 1.71 -6.88
C ALA A 39 -13.62 1.23 -7.69
N TYR A 40 -14.09 2.04 -8.64
CA TYR A 40 -15.14 1.64 -9.55
C TYR A 40 -14.67 0.56 -10.54
N ILE A 41 -13.48 0.74 -11.12
CA ILE A 41 -12.89 -0.20 -12.10
C ILE A 41 -12.52 -1.53 -11.46
N VAL A 42 -11.89 -1.51 -10.28
CA VAL A 42 -11.35 -2.72 -9.64
C VAL A 42 -12.37 -3.48 -8.79
N ARG A 43 -13.66 -3.10 -8.84
CA ARG A 43 -14.71 -3.71 -8.01
C ARG A 43 -14.81 -5.22 -8.28
N PRO A 44 -14.43 -6.09 -7.33
CA PRO A 44 -14.43 -7.52 -7.58
C PRO A 44 -15.87 -8.05 -7.68
N ASN A 45 -16.11 -8.99 -8.59
CA ASN A 45 -17.37 -9.72 -8.62
C ASN A 45 -17.43 -10.76 -7.48
N ARG A 46 -18.62 -11.33 -7.24
CA ARG A 46 -18.84 -12.31 -6.16
C ARG A 46 -17.87 -13.49 -6.21
N ARG A 47 -17.56 -14.02 -7.41
CA ARG A 47 -16.63 -15.15 -7.57
C ARG A 47 -15.21 -14.76 -7.14
N THR A 48 -14.75 -13.57 -7.52
CA THR A 48 -13.43 -13.07 -7.13
C THR A 48 -13.35 -12.83 -5.63
N LEU A 49 -14.40 -12.28 -4.99
CA LEU A 49 -14.44 -12.10 -3.54
C LEU A 49 -14.30 -13.43 -2.79
N VAL A 50 -15.03 -14.47 -3.23
CA VAL A 50 -14.92 -15.81 -2.64
C VAL A 50 -13.51 -16.38 -2.82
N ALA A 51 -12.89 -16.16 -3.98
CA ALA A 51 -11.52 -16.63 -4.24
C ALA A 51 -10.47 -15.90 -3.37
N ILE A 52 -10.62 -14.59 -3.17
CA ILE A 52 -9.76 -13.81 -2.27
C ILE A 52 -9.90 -14.30 -0.83
N GLU A 53 -11.13 -14.51 -0.36
CA GLU A 53 -11.37 -15.01 1.00
C GLU A 53 -10.83 -16.43 1.18
N HIS A 54 -10.98 -17.29 0.17
CA HIS A 54 -10.36 -18.61 0.19
C HIS A 54 -8.83 -18.53 0.27
N ALA A 55 -8.20 -17.66 -0.54
CA ALA A 55 -6.75 -17.44 -0.51
C ALA A 55 -6.29 -16.88 0.84
N ARG A 56 -7.05 -15.95 1.45
CA ARG A 56 -6.79 -15.44 2.81
C ARG A 56 -6.77 -16.57 3.83
N ASN A 57 -7.74 -17.49 3.73
CA ASN A 57 -7.87 -18.59 4.66
C ASN A 57 -6.75 -19.64 4.54
N LEU A 58 -6.21 -19.81 3.34
CA LEU A 58 -5.07 -20.69 3.07
C LEU A 58 -3.72 -20.08 3.45
N THR A 59 -3.56 -18.76 3.25
CA THR A 59 -2.25 -18.10 3.33
C THR A 59 -1.98 -17.45 4.69
N LEU A 60 -2.99 -17.17 5.49
CA LEU A 60 -2.83 -16.63 6.85
C LEU A 60 -3.33 -17.63 7.87
N SER A 61 -2.62 -17.82 8.98
CA SER A 61 -3.12 -18.64 10.08
C SER A 61 -4.33 -17.98 10.75
N VAL A 62 -5.13 -18.75 11.50
CA VAL A 62 -6.27 -18.20 12.27
C VAL A 62 -5.80 -17.10 13.23
N ALA A 63 -4.63 -17.29 13.86
CA ALA A 63 -4.03 -16.33 14.78
C ALA A 63 -3.63 -15.03 14.05
N ASP A 64 -3.02 -15.14 12.87
CA ASP A 64 -2.62 -13.97 12.06
C ASP A 64 -3.85 -13.19 11.61
N ARG A 65 -4.90 -13.88 11.14
CA ARG A 65 -6.16 -13.24 10.74
C ARG A 65 -6.81 -12.50 11.90
N HIS A 66 -6.83 -13.12 13.09
CA HIS A 66 -7.34 -12.46 14.29
C HIS A 66 -6.50 -11.22 14.63
N ALA A 67 -5.17 -11.35 14.65
CA ALA A 67 -4.26 -10.24 14.94
C ALA A 67 -4.39 -9.08 13.94
N LEU A 68 -4.63 -9.39 12.66
CA LEU A 68 -4.89 -8.46 11.55
C LEU A 68 -6.37 -8.07 11.42
N SER A 69 -7.21 -8.32 12.43
CA SER A 69 -8.60 -7.83 12.46
C SER A 69 -8.90 -7.05 13.73
N SER A 70 -8.17 -7.34 14.80
CA SER A 70 -8.43 -6.85 16.16
C SER A 70 -7.51 -5.71 16.60
N GLY A 71 -6.79 -5.05 15.68
CA GLY A 71 -5.76 -4.09 16.04
C GLY A 71 -5.39 -3.16 14.90
N SER A 72 -4.32 -2.40 15.12
CA SER A 72 -3.79 -1.48 14.13
C SER A 72 -2.40 -1.94 13.69
N TRP A 73 -2.03 -1.77 12.42
CA TRP A 73 -0.69 -2.15 11.91
C TRP A 73 -0.24 -1.24 10.79
N VAL A 74 1.07 -1.25 10.51
CA VAL A 74 1.64 -0.62 9.32
C VAL A 74 1.84 -1.69 8.25
N SER A 75 1.30 -1.48 7.07
CA SER A 75 1.61 -2.31 5.91
C SER A 75 2.88 -1.81 5.23
N VAL A 76 3.73 -2.75 4.81
CA VAL A 76 4.93 -2.51 4.01
C VAL A 76 4.80 -3.30 2.72
N TYR A 77 4.84 -2.62 1.59
CA TYR A 77 4.95 -3.24 0.27
C TYR A 77 6.33 -2.96 -0.32
N MET A 78 7.12 -4.02 -0.51
CA MET A 78 8.43 -3.93 -1.13
C MET A 78 8.47 -4.82 -2.37
N ARG A 79 8.36 -4.17 -3.53
CA ARG A 79 8.55 -4.80 -4.85
C ARG A 79 10.03 -4.93 -5.17
N ARG A 80 10.41 -6.07 -5.72
CA ARG A 80 11.76 -6.49 -6.12
C ARG A 80 11.71 -7.04 -7.55
N GLY A 81 12.76 -7.76 -7.96
CA GLY A 81 12.86 -8.36 -9.29
C GLY A 81 13.31 -7.37 -10.37
N ASP A 82 12.66 -7.41 -11.53
CA ASP A 82 12.99 -6.58 -12.70
C ASP A 82 12.96 -5.07 -12.41
N LYS A 83 12.06 -4.63 -11.53
CA LYS A 83 11.92 -3.24 -11.07
C LYS A 83 13.17 -2.71 -10.37
N ALA A 84 13.96 -3.58 -9.73
CA ALA A 84 15.22 -3.16 -9.11
C ALA A 84 16.25 -2.71 -10.16
N LYS A 85 16.12 -3.15 -11.42
CA LYS A 85 16.95 -2.66 -12.54
C LYS A 85 16.63 -1.20 -12.90
N GLU A 86 15.40 -0.74 -12.67
CA GLU A 86 15.00 0.64 -12.95
C GLU A 86 15.47 1.62 -11.86
N ARG A 87 15.56 1.19 -10.60
CA ARG A 87 16.06 1.98 -9.47
C ARG A 87 16.78 1.09 -8.44
N PRO A 88 18.06 0.76 -8.65
CA PRO A 88 18.78 -0.18 -7.81
C PRO A 88 18.82 0.28 -6.35
N LEU A 89 19.30 1.50 -6.07
CA LEU A 89 19.53 1.95 -4.68
C LEU A 89 18.28 1.93 -3.78
N MET A 90 17.10 2.26 -4.31
CA MET A 90 15.87 2.35 -3.49
C MET A 90 15.15 1.01 -3.33
N LEU A 91 15.37 0.07 -4.25
CA LEU A 91 14.64 -1.21 -4.27
C LEU A 91 15.53 -2.40 -3.93
N THR A 92 16.83 -2.20 -3.67
CA THR A 92 17.77 -3.28 -3.28
C THR A 92 18.03 -3.39 -1.79
N ASP A 93 17.68 -2.39 -0.98
CA ASP A 93 17.90 -2.39 0.47
C ASP A 93 16.55 -2.40 1.21
N PRO A 94 16.23 -3.44 2.01
CA PRO A 94 15.00 -3.47 2.81
C PRO A 94 15.07 -2.60 4.07
N GLN A 95 16.25 -2.20 4.54
CA GLN A 95 16.44 -1.44 5.79
C GLN A 95 15.62 -0.13 5.82
N PRO A 96 15.63 0.73 4.78
CA PRO A 96 14.91 2.00 4.82
C PRO A 96 13.39 1.83 4.96
N PHE A 97 12.83 0.73 4.44
CA PHE A 97 11.41 0.41 4.56
C PHE A 97 11.07 0.00 5.99
N LEU A 98 11.90 -0.85 6.59
CA LEU A 98 11.74 -1.27 7.98
C LEU A 98 11.90 -0.09 8.94
N ASP A 99 12.90 0.78 8.71
CA ASP A 99 13.13 1.98 9.51
C ASP A 99 11.93 2.92 9.44
N LEU A 100 11.38 3.15 8.25
CA LEU A 100 10.22 4.01 8.07
C LEU A 100 8.97 3.42 8.75
N ALA A 101 8.72 2.12 8.61
CA ALA A 101 7.62 1.45 9.29
C ALA A 101 7.75 1.55 10.81
N THR A 102 8.96 1.34 11.34
CA THR A 102 9.28 1.45 12.76
C THR A 102 9.08 2.89 13.26
N ARG A 103 9.54 3.89 12.52
CA ARG A 103 9.28 5.30 12.83
C ARG A 103 7.78 5.60 12.89
N MET A 104 7.00 5.13 11.93
CA MET A 104 5.54 5.33 11.92
C MET A 104 4.86 4.70 13.14
N LEU A 105 5.26 3.49 13.53
CA LEU A 105 4.75 2.84 14.74
C LEU A 105 5.08 3.67 16.00
N ASN A 106 6.30 4.21 16.07
CA ASN A 106 6.77 5.00 17.22
C ASN A 106 6.16 6.41 17.28
N SER A 107 5.74 6.99 16.15
CA SER A 107 5.09 8.31 16.11
C SER A 107 3.67 8.29 16.66
N TYR A 108 3.03 7.12 16.77
CA TYR A 108 1.63 6.98 17.20
C TYR A 108 1.47 5.93 18.31
N PRO A 109 2.18 6.08 19.45
CA PRO A 109 2.15 5.11 20.53
C PRO A 109 0.72 4.98 21.09
N GLY A 110 0.24 3.75 21.26
CA GLY A 110 -1.10 3.45 21.76
C GLY A 110 -2.25 3.61 20.75
N LYS A 111 -2.01 4.20 19.57
CA LYS A 111 -2.99 4.29 18.47
C LYS A 111 -2.77 3.21 17.40
N VAL A 112 -1.51 2.87 17.14
CA VAL A 112 -1.14 1.80 16.23
C VAL A 112 -0.54 0.65 17.04
N SER A 113 -1.04 -0.58 16.87
CA SER A 113 -0.41 -1.73 17.51
C SER A 113 0.94 -1.96 16.85
N PRO A 114 1.99 -2.31 17.61
CA PRO A 114 3.35 -2.46 17.09
C PRO A 114 3.42 -3.74 16.26
N ARG A 115 2.96 -3.68 15.01
CA ARG A 115 2.84 -4.82 14.10
C ARG A 115 3.05 -4.34 12.66
N ILE A 116 3.72 -5.17 11.88
CA ILE A 116 3.93 -4.95 10.45
C ILE A 116 3.21 -6.03 9.67
N LEU A 117 2.52 -5.63 8.60
CA LEU A 117 2.11 -6.54 7.54
C LEU A 117 3.07 -6.35 6.36
N LEU A 118 3.77 -7.40 5.94
CA LEU A 118 4.68 -7.37 4.81
C LEU A 118 4.06 -8.04 3.57
N ALA A 119 3.95 -7.27 2.49
CA ALA A 119 3.66 -7.75 1.15
C ALA A 119 4.94 -7.67 0.29
N THR A 120 5.47 -8.82 -0.12
CA THR A 120 6.62 -8.92 -1.01
C THR A 120 6.64 -10.28 -1.71
N GLU A 121 7.06 -10.28 -2.97
CA GLU A 121 7.34 -11.46 -3.78
C GLU A 121 8.73 -12.05 -3.52
N ASP A 122 9.61 -11.32 -2.81
CA ASP A 122 11.02 -11.66 -2.64
C ASP A 122 11.31 -12.39 -1.33
N VAL A 123 12.01 -13.52 -1.45
CA VAL A 123 12.32 -14.40 -0.30
C VAL A 123 13.34 -13.77 0.66
N ASP A 124 14.29 -12.99 0.16
CA ASP A 124 15.34 -12.38 0.97
C ASP A 124 14.82 -11.15 1.70
N VAL A 125 13.93 -10.37 1.07
CA VAL A 125 13.18 -9.30 1.76
C VAL A 125 12.32 -9.88 2.87
N HIS A 126 11.56 -10.96 2.58
CA HIS A 126 10.75 -11.63 3.58
C HIS A 126 11.61 -12.09 4.77
N ARG A 127 12.69 -12.82 4.51
CA ARG A 127 13.64 -13.28 5.54
C ARG A 127 14.21 -12.11 6.35
N TYR A 128 14.60 -11.03 5.69
CA TYR A 128 15.15 -9.86 6.35
C TYR A 128 14.14 -9.27 7.35
N PHE A 129 12.89 -9.01 6.94
CA PHE A 129 11.89 -8.44 7.84
C PHE A 129 11.55 -9.36 9.02
N ILE A 130 11.42 -10.67 8.79
CA ILE A 130 11.18 -11.63 9.87
C ILE A 130 12.34 -11.65 10.89
N THR A 131 13.58 -11.46 10.44
CA THR A 131 14.78 -11.56 11.31
C THR A 131 15.19 -10.25 11.97
N GLN A 132 14.99 -9.11 11.30
CA GLN A 132 15.48 -7.81 11.76
C GLN A 132 14.43 -6.97 12.47
N SER A 133 13.14 -7.25 12.25
CA SER A 133 12.06 -6.49 12.89
C SER A 133 11.99 -6.79 14.39
N VAL A 134 11.92 -5.73 15.19
CA VAL A 134 11.70 -5.82 16.64
C VAL A 134 10.21 -5.96 17.01
N VAL A 135 9.33 -5.84 16.02
CA VAL A 135 7.87 -6.00 16.17
C VAL A 135 7.37 -7.20 15.35
N PRO A 136 6.26 -7.85 15.74
CA PRO A 136 5.66 -8.93 14.95
C PRO A 136 5.43 -8.54 13.49
N VAL A 137 5.91 -9.39 12.58
CA VAL A 137 5.72 -9.25 11.13
C VAL A 137 4.80 -10.36 10.65
N TYR A 138 3.69 -9.97 10.03
CA TYR A 138 2.74 -10.86 9.39
C TYR A 138 2.91 -10.80 7.88
N SER A 139 2.69 -11.92 7.19
CA SER A 139 2.76 -11.98 5.74
C SER A 139 1.95 -13.17 5.23
N THR A 140 1.45 -13.09 4.01
CA THR A 140 0.75 -14.22 3.39
C THR A 140 1.74 -15.36 3.09
N ASN A 141 1.35 -16.59 3.33
CA ASN A 141 2.13 -17.77 2.95
C ASN A 141 1.95 -18.08 1.46
N VAL A 142 2.57 -17.25 0.61
CA VAL A 142 2.58 -17.41 -0.85
C VAL A 142 3.97 -17.82 -1.34
N THR A 143 4.02 -18.46 -2.51
CA THR A 143 5.29 -18.79 -3.17
C THR A 143 6.04 -17.50 -3.53
N ARG A 144 7.25 -17.37 -3.01
CA ARG A 144 8.18 -16.25 -3.26
C ARG A 144 9.36 -16.73 -4.08
N PHE A 145 10.02 -15.82 -4.78
CA PHE A 145 11.23 -16.11 -5.55
C PHE A 145 12.31 -15.06 -5.28
N PRO A 146 13.61 -15.41 -5.34
CA PRO A 146 14.68 -14.44 -5.14
C PRO A 146 14.81 -13.48 -6.33
N ALA A 147 15.01 -12.19 -6.09
CA ALA A 147 15.25 -11.21 -7.17
C ALA A 147 16.46 -11.52 -8.06
N ASN A 148 17.45 -12.26 -7.54
CA ASN A 148 18.69 -12.60 -8.27
C ASN A 148 18.54 -13.82 -9.19
N THR A 149 17.33 -14.33 -9.39
CA THR A 149 17.09 -15.40 -10.36
C THR A 149 16.92 -14.84 -11.77
N SER A 150 17.29 -15.61 -12.80
CA SER A 150 17.02 -15.30 -14.22
C SER A 150 15.53 -15.38 -14.59
N TYR A 151 14.67 -15.34 -13.58
CA TYR A 151 13.26 -15.68 -13.60
C TYR A 151 12.44 -14.40 -13.51
N SER A 152 11.65 -14.12 -14.53
CA SER A 152 10.80 -12.92 -14.53
C SER A 152 9.55 -13.12 -13.66
N PRO A 153 8.89 -12.04 -13.20
CA PRO A 153 7.58 -12.15 -12.55
C PRO A 153 6.53 -12.88 -13.40
N MET A 154 6.64 -12.79 -14.74
CA MET A 154 5.75 -13.51 -15.65
C MET A 154 6.03 -15.01 -15.66
N ASP A 155 7.30 -15.42 -15.66
CA ASP A 155 7.68 -16.83 -15.52
C ASP A 155 7.17 -17.39 -14.19
N HIS A 156 7.20 -16.57 -13.13
CA HIS A 156 6.58 -16.92 -11.85
C HIS A 156 5.10 -17.18 -11.94
N ALA A 157 4.37 -16.22 -12.47
CA ALA A 157 2.94 -16.33 -12.68
C ALA A 157 2.59 -17.57 -13.52
N GLN A 158 3.40 -17.91 -14.54
CA GLN A 158 3.17 -19.11 -15.36
C GLN A 158 3.32 -20.41 -14.57
N ARG A 159 4.29 -20.50 -13.64
CA ARG A 159 4.50 -21.73 -12.86
C ARG A 159 3.44 -21.97 -11.80
N ILE A 160 3.02 -20.92 -11.08
CA ILE A 160 2.00 -21.04 -10.03
C ILE A 160 0.57 -20.93 -10.57
N GLY A 161 0.41 -20.50 -11.82
CA GLY A 161 -0.86 -20.20 -12.44
C GLY A 161 -1.16 -18.69 -12.41
N PRO A 162 -1.36 -18.03 -13.56
CA PRO A 162 -1.57 -16.58 -13.60
C PRO A 162 -2.80 -16.10 -12.80
N HIS A 163 -3.81 -16.96 -12.69
CA HIS A 163 -5.00 -16.71 -11.88
C HIS A 163 -4.70 -16.76 -10.38
N VAL A 164 -3.78 -17.63 -9.94
CA VAL A 164 -3.32 -17.71 -8.54
C VAL A 164 -2.55 -16.45 -8.19
N GLU A 165 -1.61 -16.04 -9.05
CA GLU A 165 -0.84 -14.80 -8.87
C GLU A 165 -1.78 -13.59 -8.81
N PHE A 166 -2.77 -13.51 -9.72
CA PHE A 166 -3.76 -12.44 -9.71
C PHE A 166 -4.54 -12.35 -8.38
N ILE A 167 -5.03 -13.49 -7.86
CA ILE A 167 -5.73 -13.52 -6.57
C ILE A 167 -4.79 -13.16 -5.41
N ASN A 168 -3.55 -13.65 -5.41
CA ASN A 168 -2.55 -13.30 -4.39
C ASN A 168 -2.21 -11.81 -4.41
N ALA A 169 -2.11 -11.20 -5.59
CA ALA A 169 -1.88 -9.77 -5.74
C ALA A 169 -3.06 -8.94 -5.23
N LEU A 170 -4.29 -9.34 -5.54
CA LEU A 170 -5.50 -8.67 -5.00
C LEU A 170 -5.58 -8.78 -3.48
N LEU A 171 -5.32 -9.97 -2.91
CA LEU A 171 -5.27 -10.17 -1.47
C LEU A 171 -4.19 -9.29 -0.82
N SER A 172 -2.99 -9.26 -1.40
CA SER A 172 -1.88 -8.44 -0.89
C SER A 172 -2.22 -6.95 -0.93
N LEU A 173 -2.91 -6.50 -1.99
CA LEU A 173 -3.37 -5.13 -2.13
C LEU A 173 -4.43 -4.78 -1.08
N GLU A 174 -5.43 -5.65 -0.90
CA GLU A 174 -6.50 -5.46 0.07
C GLU A 174 -5.95 -5.38 1.51
N LEU A 175 -5.08 -6.33 1.88
CA LEU A 175 -4.46 -6.34 3.20
C LEU A 175 -3.57 -5.10 3.40
N SER A 176 -2.90 -4.65 2.34
CA SER A 176 -2.03 -3.47 2.42
C SER A 176 -2.78 -2.18 2.68
N PHE A 177 -3.97 -2.00 2.08
CA PHE A 177 -4.80 -0.81 2.28
C PHE A 177 -5.70 -0.89 3.53
N SER A 178 -5.80 -2.06 4.16
CA SER A 178 -6.58 -2.24 5.38
C SER A 178 -5.82 -1.83 6.66
N GLY A 179 -4.51 -1.55 6.56
CA GLY A 179 -3.70 -1.07 7.67
C GLY A 179 -3.88 0.43 7.98
N ASN A 180 -3.29 0.87 9.08
CA ASN A 180 -3.36 2.27 9.57
C ASN A 180 -2.24 3.15 9.03
N GLY A 181 -1.21 2.53 8.47
CA GLY A 181 -0.12 3.18 7.78
C GLY A 181 0.34 2.30 6.63
N PHE A 182 0.94 2.91 5.62
CA PHE A 182 1.42 2.20 4.44
C PHE A 182 2.77 2.74 4.00
N VAL A 183 3.73 1.84 3.83
CA VAL A 183 5.09 2.13 3.36
C VAL A 183 5.30 1.41 2.04
N MET A 184 5.56 2.18 0.98
CA MET A 184 5.93 1.64 -0.32
C MET A 184 6.86 2.59 -1.07
N ALA A 185 7.57 2.06 -2.05
CA ALA A 185 8.28 2.87 -3.03
C ALA A 185 7.31 3.36 -4.11
N MET A 186 6.99 4.66 -4.08
CA MET A 186 6.31 5.33 -5.17
C MET A 186 7.34 5.64 -6.27
N THR A 187 7.46 4.80 -7.28
CA THR A 187 8.31 5.12 -8.44
C THR A 187 7.59 6.12 -9.34
N ALA A 188 7.67 7.41 -9.01
CA ALA A 188 7.30 8.45 -9.95
C ALA A 188 8.38 8.57 -11.03
N ALA A 189 8.01 8.38 -12.30
CA ALA A 189 8.85 8.77 -13.43
C ALA A 189 9.03 10.31 -13.53
N ALA A 190 8.40 11.08 -12.65
CA ALA A 190 8.60 12.51 -12.52
C ALA A 190 8.37 12.91 -11.06
N MET A 191 9.47 13.03 -10.30
CA MET A 191 9.59 13.95 -9.15
C MET A 191 11.08 14.01 -8.83
N LEU A 192 11.79 14.84 -9.59
CA LEU A 192 12.92 15.58 -9.07
C LEU A 192 12.34 16.62 -8.11
N ASP A 193 12.17 16.23 -6.85
CA ASP A 193 12.45 17.10 -5.70
C ASP A 193 12.34 16.29 -4.40
N PRO A 194 13.32 16.40 -3.49
CA PRO A 194 13.24 15.73 -2.21
C PRO A 194 12.22 16.47 -1.35
N PHE A 195 11.07 15.85 -1.06
CA PHE A 195 10.29 16.23 0.12
C PHE A 195 11.02 15.72 1.38
N VAL A 196 12.14 16.37 1.67
CA VAL A 196 12.65 16.60 3.01
C VAL A 196 12.07 17.94 3.41
N ASN A 197 11.08 17.94 4.29
CA ASN A 197 10.82 19.08 5.16
C ASN A 197 10.26 18.53 6.48
N GLY A 198 11.17 17.94 7.25
CA GLY A 198 11.12 18.07 8.69
C GLY A 198 12.11 19.15 9.07
N THR A 199 11.64 20.40 9.10
CA THR A 199 12.07 21.52 9.96
C THR A 199 11.19 22.72 9.62
N ASP A 200 10.67 23.38 10.67
CA ASP A 200 9.94 24.65 10.68
C ASP A 200 8.46 24.64 10.30
N ASP A 201 7.62 24.12 11.20
CA ASP A 201 6.30 24.74 11.46
C ASP A 201 5.83 24.47 12.90
N LEU A 202 6.71 24.77 13.87
CA LEU A 202 6.34 24.95 15.29
C LEU A 202 5.87 26.38 15.59
N ALA A 203 5.52 27.18 14.58
CA ALA A 203 5.19 28.61 14.72
C ALA A 203 3.72 28.97 14.42
N THR A 204 2.83 28.01 14.13
CA THR A 204 1.42 28.30 13.77
C THR A 204 0.39 27.63 14.67
N LEU A 205 0.77 27.31 15.91
CA LEU A 205 -0.14 26.89 16.99
C LEU A 205 -0.21 27.92 18.15
N GLN A 206 0.01 29.19 17.83
CA GLN A 206 -0.38 30.33 18.68
C GLN A 206 -1.27 31.26 17.85
N GLY A 207 -2.58 31.01 17.85
CA GLY A 207 -3.52 31.84 17.10
C GLY A 207 -4.95 31.31 17.05
N LEU A 208 -5.44 30.71 18.13
CA LEU A 208 -6.87 30.48 18.36
C LEU A 208 -7.14 30.66 19.86
N THR A 209 -7.23 31.92 20.27
CA THR A 209 -8.17 32.38 21.30
C THR A 209 -9.50 32.65 20.63
#